data_AF-A0A933WSG3-F1
#
_entry.id   AF-A0A933WSG3-F1
#
_cell.length_a   1.000
_cell.length_b   1.000
_cell.length_c   1.000
_cell.angle_alpha   90.00
_cell.angle_beta   90.00
_cell.angle_gamma   90.00
#
_symmetry.space_group_name_H-M   'P 1'
#
loop_
_entity.id
_entity.type
_entity.pdbx_description
1 polymer ?
#
loop_
_entity_poly.entity_id
_entity_poly.type
_entity_poly.pdbx_seq_one_letter_code
_entity_poly.pdbx_strand_id
1 'polypeptide(L)'
;MDSILGAAADFEAEERRLLATRAVAARAQASLTLAFLGGGSLASLLLLTGVFRTLRQEVAQRRLKEERVLQLNEQLARQSLQLEAANKELEAFSYSVSHDLRAPLRAMDGFSQAVLTDCADRLDAQGRDHLGRVRAAAQRMARLIDDLLKLSRVSRAELRREAVNLSALARDAAEELARSEPGRQVEFAIAPGLRAEGDAALLRVVLDNLLGNAWKFTAKRPRARIEFGAVG
;
A
#
# COMPACT_ATOMS: atom_id res chain seq x y z
N MET A 1 93.84 22.64 -64.96
CA MET A 1 93.85 22.65 -63.48
C MET A 1 92.61 23.36 -62.93
N ASP A 2 92.13 24.42 -63.58
CA ASP A 2 90.93 25.17 -63.16
C ASP A 2 89.61 24.38 -63.17
N SER A 3 89.45 23.40 -64.07
CA SER A 3 88.22 22.60 -64.16
C SER A 3 88.03 21.60 -63.00
N ILE A 4 89.11 21.16 -62.34
CA ILE A 4 89.05 20.22 -61.22
C ILE A 4 88.80 20.98 -59.90
N LEU A 5 89.38 22.18 -59.77
CA LEU A 5 89.15 23.07 -58.63
C LEU A 5 87.71 23.62 -58.62
N GLY A 6 87.13 23.93 -59.80
CA GLY A 6 85.72 24.30 -59.92
C GLY A 6 84.77 23.16 -59.53
N ALA A 7 85.03 21.94 -60.00
CA ALA A 7 84.20 20.76 -59.68
C ALA A 7 84.24 20.39 -58.18
N ALA A 8 85.39 20.55 -57.52
CA ALA A 8 85.52 20.31 -56.08
C ALA A 8 84.76 21.37 -55.26
N ALA A 9 84.83 22.64 -55.66
CA ALA A 9 84.08 23.72 -55.01
C ALA A 9 82.56 23.58 -55.21
N ASP A 10 82.14 23.17 -56.41
CA ASP A 10 80.73 22.89 -56.71
C ASP A 10 80.22 21.69 -55.91
N PHE A 11 81.03 20.62 -55.79
CA PHE A 11 80.68 19.46 -54.97
C PHE A 11 80.55 19.82 -53.48
N GLU A 12 81.47 20.62 -52.95
CA GLU A 12 81.44 21.06 -51.56
C GLU A 12 80.25 22.02 -51.30
N ALA A 13 79.90 22.86 -52.27
CA ALA A 13 78.71 23.71 -52.21
C ALA A 13 77.42 22.88 -52.27
N GLU A 14 77.36 21.86 -53.12
CA GLU A 14 76.23 20.94 -53.25
C GLU A 14 76.03 20.11 -51.96
N GLU A 15 77.13 19.61 -51.37
CA GLU A 15 77.11 18.89 -50.10
C GLU A 15 76.64 19.77 -48.95
N ARG A 16 77.15 21.01 -48.85
CA ARG A 16 76.68 22.00 -47.87
C ARG A 16 75.20 22.32 -48.06
N ARG A 17 74.70 22.41 -49.30
CA ARG A 17 73.27 22.60 -49.61
C ARG A 17 72.42 21.40 -49.18
N LEU A 18 72.89 20.17 -49.44
CA LEU A 18 72.23 18.92 -49.06
C LEU A 18 72.16 18.74 -47.54
N LEU A 19 73.25 19.04 -46.83
CA LEU A 19 73.28 19.00 -45.36
C LEU A 19 72.36 20.06 -44.76
N ALA A 20 72.33 21.27 -45.32
CA ALA A 20 71.42 22.32 -44.89
C ALA A 20 69.94 21.93 -45.09
N THR A 21 69.58 21.35 -46.23
CA THR A 21 68.21 20.86 -46.48
C THR A 21 67.81 19.72 -45.54
N ARG A 22 68.70 18.75 -45.30
CA ARG A 22 68.46 17.67 -44.33
C ARG A 22 68.31 18.18 -42.91
N ALA A 23 69.12 19.15 -42.49
CA ALA A 23 69.03 19.76 -41.16
C ALA A 23 67.71 20.53 -40.97
N VAL A 24 67.24 21.23 -41.99
CA VAL A 24 65.92 21.91 -41.98
C VAL A 24 64.79 20.88 -41.90
N ALA A 25 64.85 19.81 -42.70
CA ALA A 25 63.85 18.75 -42.67
C ALA A 25 63.80 18.02 -41.31
N ALA A 26 64.95 17.70 -40.72
CA ALA A 26 65.03 17.07 -39.40
C ALA A 26 64.48 17.97 -38.29
N ARG A 27 64.78 19.28 -38.32
CA ARG A 27 64.20 20.26 -37.38
C ARG A 27 62.69 20.40 -37.54
N ALA A 28 62.19 20.44 -38.77
CA ALA A 28 60.75 20.49 -39.05
C ALA A 28 60.02 19.21 -38.58
N GLN A 29 60.64 18.04 -38.77
CA GLN A 29 60.08 16.78 -38.31
C GLN A 29 60.08 16.66 -36.78
N ALA A 30 61.15 17.12 -36.10
CA ALA A 30 61.21 17.17 -34.65
C ALA A 30 60.21 18.15 -34.03
N SER A 31 59.97 19.30 -34.65
CA SER A 31 58.96 20.25 -34.18
C SER A 31 57.54 19.70 -34.37
N LEU A 32 57.28 18.99 -35.48
CA LEU A 32 56.02 18.29 -35.71
C LEU A 32 55.77 17.20 -34.65
N THR A 33 56.74 16.33 -34.36
CA THR A 33 56.56 15.27 -33.35
C THR A 33 56.34 15.81 -31.95
N LEU A 34 57.05 16.86 -31.55
CA LEU A 34 56.85 17.55 -30.27
C LEU A 34 55.45 18.20 -30.18
N ALA A 35 54.96 18.81 -31.26
CA ALA A 35 53.63 19.38 -31.32
C ALA A 35 52.52 18.31 -31.18
N PHE A 36 52.68 17.14 -31.81
CA PHE A 36 51.73 16.03 -31.68
C PHE A 36 51.73 15.42 -30.27
N LEU A 37 52.90 15.22 -29.66
CA LEU A 37 53.01 14.72 -28.29
C LEU A 37 52.40 15.71 -27.28
N GLY A 38 52.74 16.99 -27.39
CA GLY A 38 52.18 18.04 -26.53
C GLY A 38 50.67 18.20 -26.68
N GLY A 39 50.17 18.21 -27.91
CA GLY A 39 48.73 18.29 -28.20
C GLY A 39 47.95 17.07 -27.70
N GLY A 40 48.48 15.86 -27.89
CA GLY A 40 47.90 14.62 -27.38
C GLY A 40 47.85 14.59 -25.85
N SER A 41 48.92 15.00 -25.17
CA SER A 41 48.95 15.12 -23.71
C SER A 41 47.96 16.17 -23.18
N LEU A 42 47.83 17.32 -23.86
CA LEU A 42 46.86 18.36 -23.49
C LEU A 42 45.42 17.87 -23.65
N ALA A 43 45.11 17.23 -24.78
CA ALA A 43 43.80 16.66 -25.05
C ALA A 43 43.44 15.56 -24.04
N SER A 44 44.39 14.67 -23.73
CA SER A 44 44.22 13.63 -22.71
C SER A 44 43.97 14.23 -21.32
N LEU A 45 44.66 15.32 -20.95
CA LEU A 45 44.47 15.99 -19.67
C LEU A 45 43.09 16.68 -19.60
N LEU A 46 42.64 17.32 -20.67
CA LEU A 46 41.30 17.91 -20.76
C LEU A 46 40.19 16.84 -20.67
N LEU A 47 40.36 15.71 -21.36
CA LEU A 47 39.45 14.57 -21.25
C LEU A 47 39.44 14.01 -19.83
N LEU A 48 40.61 13.78 -19.23
CA LEU A 48 40.71 13.25 -17.87
C LEU A 48 40.06 14.18 -16.84
N THR A 49 40.31 15.49 -16.93
CA THR A 49 39.69 16.47 -16.03
C THR A 49 38.18 16.57 -16.24
N GLY A 50 37.70 16.47 -17.48
CA GLY A 50 36.28 16.38 -17.82
C GLY A 50 35.62 15.15 -17.19
N VAL A 51 36.14 13.95 -17.46
CA VAL A 51 35.66 12.69 -16.90
C VAL A 51 35.68 12.71 -15.38
N PHE A 52 36.76 13.22 -14.78
CA PHE A 52 36.88 13.32 -13.32
C PHE A 52 35.85 14.27 -12.70
N ARG A 53 35.54 15.39 -13.36
CA ARG A 53 34.46 16.29 -12.95
C ARG A 53 33.09 15.60 -13.03
N THR A 54 32.79 14.92 -14.14
CA THR A 54 31.52 14.21 -14.31
C THR A 54 31.35 13.09 -13.29
N LEU A 55 32.41 12.31 -13.04
CA LEU A 55 32.40 11.24 -12.03
C LEU A 55 32.16 11.80 -10.62
N ARG A 56 32.82 12.90 -10.25
CA ARG A 56 32.61 13.58 -8.96
C ARG A 56 31.18 14.09 -8.82
N GLN A 57 30.62 14.69 -9.87
CA GLN A 57 29.24 15.15 -9.88
C GLN A 57 28.26 13.98 -9.72
N GLU A 58 28.50 12.87 -10.42
CA GLU A 58 27.64 11.70 -10.34
C GLU A 58 27.69 11.04 -8.95
N VAL A 59 28.89 10.89 -8.36
CA VAL A 59 29.05 10.40 -6.98
C VAL A 59 28.36 11.32 -5.97
N ALA A 60 28.51 12.64 -6.12
CA ALA A 60 27.82 13.61 -5.25
C ALA A 60 26.29 13.51 -5.38
N GLN A 61 25.76 13.38 -6.60
CA GLN A 61 24.33 13.19 -6.83
C GLN A 61 23.80 11.88 -6.26
N ARG A 62 24.55 10.78 -6.40
CA ARG A 62 24.18 9.48 -5.82
C ARG A 62 24.09 9.56 -4.30
N ARG A 63 25.08 10.16 -3.64
CA ARG A 63 25.07 10.36 -2.18
C ARG A 63 23.87 11.19 -1.71
N LEU A 64 23.58 12.31 -2.37
CA LEU A 64 22.41 13.13 -2.04
C LEU A 64 21.08 12.37 -2.23
N LYS A 65 20.98 11.53 -3.27
CA LYS A 65 19.80 10.67 -3.47
C LYS A 65 19.69 9.61 -2.36
N GLU A 66 20.79 8.96 -2.00
CA GLU A 66 20.83 7.97 -0.92
C GLU A 66 20.44 8.60 0.43
N GLU A 67 20.99 9.76 0.78
CA GLU A 67 20.63 10.52 1.98
C GLU A 67 19.14 10.90 1.98
N ARG A 68 18.61 11.36 0.84
CA ARG A 68 17.19 11.68 0.71
C ARG A 68 16.31 10.44 0.89
N VAL A 69 16.69 9.29 0.35
CA VAL A 69 15.96 8.03 0.54
C VAL A 69 15.97 7.62 2.01
N LEU A 70 17.11 7.72 2.70
CA LEU A 70 17.21 7.43 4.13
C LEU A 70 16.30 8.35 4.96
N GLN A 71 16.32 9.66 4.69
CA GLN A 71 15.45 10.63 5.36
C GLN A 71 13.96 10.35 5.12
N LEU A 72 13.59 10.04 3.87
CA LEU A 72 12.20 9.70 3.53
C LEU A 72 11.76 8.41 4.21
N ASN A 73 12.62 7.39 4.27
CA ASN A 73 12.33 6.14 4.97
C ASN A 73 12.17 6.35 6.47
N GLU A 74 13.01 7.19 7.10
CA GLU A 74 12.87 7.52 8.51
C GLU A 74 11.57 8.30 8.78
N GLN A 75 11.24 9.26 7.94
CA GLN A 75 9.98 10.01 8.03
C GLN A 75 8.77 9.09 7.85
N LEU A 76 8.82 8.17 6.88
CA LEU A 76 7.77 7.19 6.64
C LEU A 76 7.59 6.27 7.85
N ALA A 77 8.69 5.79 8.44
CA ALA A 77 8.64 4.95 9.64
C ALA A 77 8.02 5.70 10.83
N ARG A 78 8.39 6.97 11.04
CA ARG A 78 7.79 7.82 12.09
C ARG A 78 6.29 8.04 11.88
N GLN A 79 5.89 8.37 10.66
CA GLN A 79 4.47 8.55 10.31
C GLN A 79 3.69 7.24 10.48
N SER A 80 4.27 6.10 10.10
CA SER A 80 3.68 4.78 10.31
C SER A 80 3.44 4.50 11.79
N LEU A 81 4.43 4.75 12.66
CA LEU A 81 4.29 4.58 14.11
C LEU A 81 3.23 5.51 14.71
N GLN A 82 3.17 6.77 14.26
CA GLN A 82 2.14 7.72 14.71
C GLN A 82 0.74 7.29 14.28
N LEU A 83 0.59 6.82 13.04
CA LEU A 83 -0.66 6.27 12.56
C LEU A 83 -1.07 5.04 13.37
N GLU A 84 -0.14 4.14 13.69
CA GLU A 84 -0.41 2.97 14.52
C GLU A 84 -0.84 3.34 15.95
N ALA A 85 -0.17 4.32 16.57
CA ALA A 85 -0.50 4.80 17.91
C ALA A 85 -1.87 5.47 17.95
N ALA A 86 -2.13 6.43 17.06
CA ALA A 86 -3.43 7.10 16.95
C ALA A 86 -4.56 6.10 16.65
N ASN A 87 -4.23 5.04 15.93
CA ASN A 87 -5.17 3.97 15.65
C ASN A 87 -5.52 3.14 16.89
N LYS A 88 -4.53 2.73 17.69
CA LYS A 88 -4.77 2.04 18.98
C LYS A 88 -5.56 2.90 19.96
N GLU A 89 -5.30 4.20 20.00
CA GLU A 89 -6.05 5.13 20.83
C GLU A 89 -7.52 5.22 20.41
N LEU A 90 -7.79 5.29 19.09
CA LEU A 90 -9.15 5.27 18.57
C LEU A 90 -9.87 3.95 18.88
N GLU A 91 -9.17 2.81 18.87
CA GLU A 91 -9.73 1.50 19.24
C GLU A 91 -10.14 1.48 20.71
N ALA A 92 -9.23 1.90 21.61
CA ALA A 92 -9.50 1.96 23.03
C ALA A 92 -10.69 2.89 23.33
N PHE A 93 -10.76 4.05 22.67
CA PHE A 93 -11.87 4.99 22.80
C PHE A 93 -13.19 4.38 22.30
N SER A 94 -13.19 3.79 21.10
CA SER A 94 -14.38 3.16 20.50
C SER A 94 -14.91 2.03 21.37
N TYR A 95 -14.01 1.21 21.93
CA TYR A 95 -14.35 0.12 22.83
C TYR A 95 -14.95 0.61 24.14
N SER A 96 -14.32 1.61 24.79
CA SER A 96 -14.81 2.20 26.04
C SER A 96 -16.21 2.79 25.86
N VAL A 97 -16.39 3.68 24.87
CA VAL A 97 -17.68 4.35 24.63
C VAL A 97 -18.78 3.33 24.34
N SER A 98 -18.48 2.30 23.54
CA SER A 98 -19.48 1.28 23.20
C SER A 98 -19.87 0.43 24.40
N HIS A 99 -18.91 0.05 25.24
CA HIS A 99 -19.17 -0.67 26.48
C HIS A 99 -20.03 0.17 27.43
N ASP A 100 -19.68 1.44 27.59
CA ASP A 100 -20.34 2.38 28.50
C ASP A 100 -21.76 2.73 28.05
N LEU A 101 -22.04 2.69 26.74
CA LEU A 101 -23.39 2.84 26.19
C LEU A 101 -24.22 1.56 26.27
N ARG A 102 -23.59 0.38 26.26
CA ARG A 102 -24.30 -0.91 26.26
C ARG A 102 -24.92 -1.23 27.63
N ALA A 103 -24.27 -0.86 28.73
CA ALA A 103 -24.81 -1.05 30.08
C ALA A 103 -26.16 -0.34 30.31
N PRO A 104 -26.31 0.98 30.06
CA PRO A 104 -27.58 1.67 30.25
C PRO A 104 -28.66 1.18 29.27
N LEU A 105 -28.32 0.84 28.03
CA LEU A 105 -29.30 0.31 27.07
C LEU A 105 -29.87 -1.05 27.51
N ARG A 106 -29.02 -1.94 28.05
CA ARG A 106 -29.48 -3.22 28.62
C ARG A 106 -30.37 -3.02 29.84
N ALA A 107 -30.03 -2.07 30.71
CA ALA A 107 -30.86 -1.72 31.85
C ALA A 107 -32.24 -1.19 31.40
N MET A 108 -32.29 -0.30 30.40
CA MET A 108 -33.55 0.22 29.85
C MET A 108 -34.42 -0.89 29.25
N ASP A 109 -33.85 -1.82 28.46
CA ASP A 109 -34.60 -2.96 27.91
C ASP A 109 -35.08 -3.90 29.02
N GLY A 110 -34.21 -4.20 29.99
CA GLY A 110 -34.50 -5.08 31.12
C GLY A 110 -35.60 -4.55 32.04
N PHE A 111 -35.52 -3.30 32.48
CA PHE A 111 -36.57 -2.69 33.31
C PHE A 111 -37.89 -2.56 32.56
N SER A 112 -37.85 -2.20 31.27
CA SER A 112 -39.06 -2.13 30.46
C SER A 112 -39.71 -3.51 30.29
N GLN A 113 -38.90 -4.57 30.13
CA GLN A 113 -39.39 -5.95 30.09
C GLN A 113 -39.96 -6.40 31.43
N ALA A 114 -39.29 -6.09 32.54
CA ALA A 114 -39.77 -6.42 33.89
C ALA A 114 -41.14 -5.77 34.13
N VAL A 115 -41.30 -4.48 33.83
CA VAL A 115 -42.59 -3.79 33.96
C VAL A 115 -43.67 -4.40 33.05
N LEU A 116 -43.32 -4.77 31.82
CA LEU A 116 -44.24 -5.45 30.89
C LEU A 116 -44.65 -6.85 31.37
N THR A 117 -43.82 -7.52 32.17
CA THR A 117 -44.08 -8.90 32.64
C THR A 117 -44.80 -8.89 33.98
N ASP A 118 -44.31 -8.09 34.94
CA ASP A 118 -44.72 -8.11 36.34
C ASP A 118 -45.95 -7.22 36.61
N CYS A 119 -46.23 -6.26 35.73
CA CYS A 119 -47.33 -5.29 35.86
C CYS A 119 -48.24 -5.24 34.63
N ALA A 120 -48.24 -6.30 33.80
CA ALA A 120 -48.93 -6.34 32.51
C ALA A 120 -50.44 -6.04 32.61
N ASP A 121 -51.06 -6.52 33.68
CA ASP A 121 -52.46 -6.41 34.07
C ASP A 121 -52.83 -5.02 34.61
N ARG A 122 -51.85 -4.30 35.17
CA ARG A 122 -51.99 -2.94 35.70
C ARG A 122 -51.71 -1.85 34.65
N LEU A 123 -51.21 -2.23 33.48
CA LEU A 123 -50.95 -1.33 32.36
C LEU A 123 -52.16 -1.28 31.42
N ASP A 124 -52.53 -0.07 31.02
CA ASP A 124 -53.43 0.12 29.90
C ASP A 124 -52.73 -0.19 28.56
N ALA A 125 -53.51 -0.20 27.46
CA ALA A 125 -52.96 -0.50 26.15
C ALA A 125 -51.86 0.50 25.74
N GLN A 126 -51.99 1.76 26.15
CA GLN A 126 -51.04 2.82 25.83
C GLN A 126 -49.71 2.66 26.57
N GLY A 127 -49.74 2.31 27.86
CA GLY A 127 -48.54 2.03 28.65
C GLY A 127 -47.74 0.84 28.13
N ARG A 128 -48.44 -0.23 27.68
CA ARG A 128 -47.79 -1.38 27.02
C ARG A 128 -47.13 -0.99 25.70
N ASP A 129 -47.78 -0.17 24.87
CA ASP A 129 -47.20 0.31 23.61
C ASP A 129 -45.94 1.16 23.84
N HIS A 130 -45.99 2.12 24.78
CA HIS A 130 -44.85 2.97 25.11
C HIS A 130 -43.63 2.17 25.56
N LEU A 131 -43.82 1.21 26.47
CA LEU A 131 -42.74 0.33 26.92
C LEU A 131 -42.20 -0.54 25.77
N GLY A 132 -43.07 -1.04 24.90
CA GLY A 132 -42.67 -1.74 23.68
C GLY A 132 -41.79 -0.87 22.77
N ARG A 133 -42.13 0.42 22.61
CA ARG A 133 -41.34 1.38 21.81
C ARG A 133 -39.99 1.69 22.43
N VAL A 134 -39.91 1.86 23.75
CA VAL A 134 -38.65 2.08 24.49
C VAL A 134 -37.70 0.90 24.30
N ARG A 135 -38.21 -0.32 24.46
CA ARG A 135 -37.43 -1.55 24.22
C ARG A 135 -36.93 -1.64 22.80
N ALA A 136 -37.81 -1.42 21.83
CA ALA A 136 -37.43 -1.45 20.42
C ALA A 136 -36.35 -0.40 20.09
N ALA A 137 -36.38 0.77 20.73
CA ALA A 137 -35.36 1.80 20.59
C ALA A 137 -34.03 1.38 21.22
N ALA A 138 -34.05 0.86 22.46
CA ALA A 138 -32.85 0.39 23.15
C ALA A 138 -32.13 -0.73 22.38
N GLN A 139 -32.89 -1.69 21.87
CA GLN A 139 -32.36 -2.79 21.04
C GLN A 139 -31.85 -2.31 19.67
N ARG A 140 -32.46 -1.27 19.08
CA ARG A 140 -31.92 -0.65 17.85
C ARG A 140 -30.58 0.04 18.12
N MET A 141 -30.47 0.80 19.21
CA MET A 141 -29.21 1.46 19.57
C MET A 141 -28.09 0.45 19.87
N ALA A 142 -28.39 -0.63 20.60
CA ALA A 142 -27.40 -1.68 20.88
C ALA A 142 -26.84 -2.29 19.58
N ARG A 143 -27.70 -2.56 18.59
CA ARG A 143 -27.26 -3.04 17.27
C ARG A 143 -26.40 -2.04 16.53
N LEU A 144 -26.77 -0.77 16.50
CA LEU A 144 -25.99 0.27 15.84
C LEU A 144 -24.58 0.42 16.44
N ILE A 145 -24.47 0.31 17.77
CA ILE A 145 -23.18 0.34 18.47
C ILE A 145 -22.33 -0.88 18.08
N ASP A 146 -22.94 -2.07 18.06
CA ASP A 146 -22.25 -3.29 17.66
C ASP A 146 -21.77 -3.25 16.20
N ASP A 147 -22.60 -2.73 15.30
CA ASP A 147 -22.27 -2.58 13.88
C ASP A 147 -21.14 -1.54 13.68
N LEU A 148 -21.17 -0.43 14.43
CA LEU A 148 -20.11 0.58 14.42
C LEU A 148 -18.78 0.03 14.92
N LEU A 149 -18.80 -0.76 16.00
CA LEU A 149 -17.61 -1.45 16.52
C LEU A 149 -17.04 -2.43 15.50
N LYS A 150 -17.91 -3.23 14.87
CA LYS A 150 -17.48 -4.16 13.81
C LYS A 150 -16.84 -3.42 12.65
N LEU A 151 -17.44 -2.31 12.19
CA LEU A 151 -16.88 -1.48 11.12
C LEU A 151 -15.51 -0.87 11.49
N SER A 152 -15.39 -0.36 12.73
CA SER A 152 -14.12 0.18 13.24
C SER A 152 -12.99 -0.86 13.18
N ARG A 153 -13.28 -2.09 13.65
CA ARG A 153 -12.35 -3.23 13.58
C ARG A 153 -11.99 -3.65 12.16
N VAL A 154 -12.97 -3.66 11.24
CA VAL A 154 -12.76 -4.06 9.83
C VAL A 154 -11.86 -3.08 9.09
N SER A 155 -11.93 -1.77 9.39
CA SER A 155 -11.17 -0.77 8.64
C SER A 155 -9.65 -0.80 8.89
N ARG A 156 -9.16 -1.52 9.91
CA ARG A 156 -7.81 -1.30 10.46
C ARG A 156 -7.03 -2.54 10.93
N ALA A 157 -7.51 -3.75 10.61
CA ALA A 157 -6.66 -4.95 10.66
C ALA A 157 -5.67 -4.91 9.48
N GLU A 158 -4.39 -5.28 9.71
CA GLU A 158 -3.48 -5.57 8.60
C GLU A 158 -4.13 -6.64 7.71
N LEU A 159 -4.50 -6.24 6.50
CA LEU A 159 -5.27 -7.08 5.60
C LEU A 159 -4.41 -8.28 5.17
N ARG A 160 -4.63 -9.44 5.79
CA ARG A 160 -3.96 -10.68 5.37
C ARG A 160 -4.65 -11.21 4.13
N ARG A 161 -4.13 -10.84 2.96
CA ARG A 161 -4.67 -11.35 1.69
C ARG A 161 -4.23 -12.80 1.49
N GLU A 162 -5.20 -13.69 1.57
CA GLU A 162 -5.04 -15.10 1.25
C GLU A 162 -6.17 -15.57 0.33
N ALA A 163 -6.01 -16.75 -0.26
CA ALA A 163 -7.06 -17.37 -1.07
C ALA A 163 -8.13 -17.95 -0.15
N VAL A 164 -9.32 -17.34 -0.13
CA VAL A 164 -10.43 -17.70 0.76
C VAL A 164 -11.55 -18.39 -0.02
N ASN A 165 -12.08 -19.48 0.53
CA ASN A 165 -13.25 -20.17 0.01
C ASN A 165 -14.54 -19.51 0.53
N LEU A 166 -15.11 -18.60 -0.26
CA LEU A 166 -16.34 -17.88 0.10
C LEU A 166 -17.55 -18.81 0.25
N SER A 167 -17.64 -19.87 -0.58
CA SER A 167 -18.72 -20.85 -0.46
C SER A 167 -18.70 -21.58 0.88
N ALA A 168 -17.51 -21.85 1.43
CA ALA A 168 -17.38 -22.49 2.74
C ALA A 168 -17.83 -21.53 3.85
N LEU A 169 -17.30 -20.30 3.86
CA LEU A 169 -17.69 -19.29 4.85
C LEU A 169 -19.19 -18.98 4.83
N ALA A 170 -19.79 -18.91 3.63
CA ALA A 170 -21.23 -18.66 3.48
C ALA A 170 -22.08 -19.81 4.03
N ARG A 171 -21.63 -21.07 3.87
CA ARG A 171 -22.31 -22.25 4.45
C ARG A 171 -22.25 -22.20 5.96
N ASP A 172 -21.09 -21.96 6.54
CA ASP A 172 -20.91 -21.89 7.99
C ASP A 172 -21.82 -20.82 8.62
N ALA A 173 -21.91 -19.63 7.98
CA ALA A 173 -22.81 -18.56 8.41
C ALA A 173 -24.30 -18.93 8.26
N ALA A 174 -24.67 -19.56 7.15
CA ALA A 174 -26.04 -20.03 6.92
C ALA A 174 -26.48 -21.09 7.95
N GLU A 175 -25.59 -22.03 8.28
CA GLU A 175 -25.84 -23.03 9.31
C GLU A 175 -26.00 -22.42 10.71
N GLU A 176 -25.20 -21.41 11.04
CA GLU A 176 -25.31 -20.69 12.31
C GLU A 176 -26.67 -19.98 12.44
N LEU A 177 -27.14 -19.34 11.36
CA LEU A 177 -28.48 -18.75 11.30
C LEU A 177 -29.58 -19.82 11.45
N ALA A 178 -29.45 -20.95 10.74
CA ALA A 178 -30.43 -22.05 10.84
C ALA A 178 -30.51 -22.64 12.25
N ARG A 179 -29.37 -22.77 12.95
CA ARG A 179 -29.32 -23.22 14.36
C ARG A 179 -29.97 -22.22 15.31
N SER A 180 -29.93 -20.92 15.01
CA SER A 180 -30.50 -19.89 15.87
C SER A 180 -32.04 -19.90 15.92
N GLU A 181 -32.71 -20.33 14.84
CA GLU A 181 -34.17 -20.51 14.81
C GLU A 181 -34.57 -21.81 14.07
N PRO A 182 -34.48 -22.99 14.72
CA PRO A 182 -34.68 -24.29 14.06
C PRO A 182 -36.06 -24.50 13.44
N GLY A 183 -37.08 -23.78 13.93
CA GLY A 183 -38.45 -23.86 13.42
C GLY A 183 -38.69 -23.11 12.11
N ARG A 184 -37.69 -22.36 11.62
CA ARG A 184 -37.84 -21.50 10.46
C ARG A 184 -37.41 -22.21 9.17
N GLN A 185 -38.31 -22.23 8.17
CA GLN A 185 -38.05 -22.88 6.88
C GLN A 185 -37.43 -21.90 5.87
N VAL A 186 -36.11 -21.97 5.71
CA VAL A 186 -35.35 -21.19 4.72
C VAL A 186 -34.48 -22.13 3.89
N GLU A 187 -34.58 -22.03 2.57
CA GLU A 187 -33.70 -22.71 1.63
C GLU A 187 -32.48 -21.82 1.34
N PHE A 188 -31.28 -22.32 1.64
CA PHE A 188 -30.03 -21.67 1.26
C PHE A 188 -29.47 -22.31 -0.02
N ALA A 189 -29.36 -21.54 -1.10
CA ALA A 189 -28.72 -21.97 -2.34
C ALA A 189 -27.38 -21.23 -2.48
N ILE A 190 -26.29 -21.93 -2.12
CA ILE A 190 -24.93 -21.39 -2.11
C ILE A 190 -24.16 -22.01 -3.27
N ALA A 191 -23.74 -21.20 -4.24
CA ALA A 191 -22.95 -21.65 -5.37
C ALA A 191 -21.62 -22.26 -4.89
N PRO A 192 -21.20 -23.44 -5.40
CA PRO A 192 -19.98 -24.10 -4.97
C PRO A 192 -18.73 -23.45 -5.58
N GLY A 193 -17.60 -23.56 -4.88
CA GLY A 193 -16.28 -23.24 -5.43
C GLY A 193 -15.96 -21.75 -5.57
N LEU A 194 -16.76 -20.84 -5.01
CA LEU A 194 -16.47 -19.41 -5.04
C LEU A 194 -15.24 -19.10 -4.19
N ARG A 195 -14.27 -18.41 -4.80
CA ARG A 195 -13.02 -18.02 -4.18
C ARG A 195 -12.76 -16.52 -4.38
N ALA A 196 -12.14 -15.90 -3.39
CA ALA A 196 -11.66 -14.52 -3.47
C ALA A 196 -10.33 -14.38 -2.73
N GLU A 197 -9.54 -13.38 -3.13
CA GLU A 197 -8.37 -12.96 -2.36
C GLU A 197 -8.79 -11.93 -1.32
N GLY A 198 -8.50 -12.19 -0.05
CA GLY A 198 -8.83 -11.29 1.03
C GLY A 198 -8.52 -11.88 2.39
N ASP A 199 -8.87 -11.12 3.43
CA ASP A 199 -8.77 -11.58 4.80
C ASP A 199 -10.01 -12.41 5.16
N ALA A 200 -9.80 -13.67 5.57
CA ALA A 200 -10.89 -14.59 5.86
C ALA A 200 -11.82 -14.10 6.97
N ALA A 201 -11.29 -13.44 8.01
CA ALA A 201 -12.08 -12.93 9.12
C ALA A 201 -12.96 -11.74 8.66
N LEU A 202 -12.41 -10.85 7.85
CA LEU A 202 -13.18 -9.71 7.31
C LEU A 202 -14.24 -10.17 6.32
N LEU A 203 -13.91 -11.13 5.43
CA LEU A 203 -14.88 -11.71 4.51
C LEU A 203 -16.00 -12.45 5.25
N ARG A 204 -15.70 -13.11 6.38
CA ARG A 204 -16.72 -13.71 7.25
C ARG A 204 -17.66 -12.64 7.81
N VAL A 205 -17.14 -11.51 8.31
CA VAL A 205 -17.97 -10.40 8.79
C VAL A 205 -18.92 -9.86 7.71
N VAL A 206 -18.44 -9.78 6.45
CA VAL A 206 -19.30 -9.38 5.32
C VAL A 206 -20.43 -10.40 5.11
N LEU A 207 -20.10 -11.69 5.08
CA LEU A 207 -21.08 -12.76 4.87
C LEU A 207 -22.12 -12.82 5.99
N ASP A 208 -21.70 -12.71 7.25
CA ASP A 208 -22.60 -12.69 8.41
C ASP A 208 -23.58 -11.51 8.33
N ASN A 209 -23.10 -10.34 7.90
CA ASN A 209 -23.95 -9.16 7.72
C ASN A 209 -24.94 -9.34 6.57
N LEU A 210 -24.49 -9.80 5.41
CA LEU A 210 -25.35 -9.95 4.24
C LEU A 210 -26.38 -11.06 4.42
N LEU A 211 -25.95 -12.24 4.87
CA LEU A 211 -26.83 -13.39 5.12
C LEU A 211 -27.73 -13.14 6.32
N GLY A 212 -27.22 -12.50 7.38
CA GLY A 212 -28.04 -12.10 8.54
C GLY A 212 -29.11 -11.08 8.16
N ASN A 213 -28.80 -10.13 7.27
CA ASN A 213 -29.80 -9.23 6.71
C ASN A 213 -30.84 -9.98 5.88
N ALA A 214 -30.42 -10.84 4.96
CA ALA A 214 -31.34 -11.66 4.17
C ALA A 214 -32.26 -12.50 5.05
N TRP A 215 -31.72 -13.11 6.10
CA TRP A 215 -32.48 -13.84 7.12
C TRP A 215 -33.48 -12.93 7.83
N LYS A 216 -33.07 -11.77 8.34
CA LYS A 216 -33.97 -10.85 9.05
C LYS A 216 -35.09 -10.32 8.16
N PHE A 217 -34.78 -9.88 6.94
CA PHE A 217 -35.76 -9.25 6.05
C PHE A 217 -36.75 -10.24 5.43
N THR A 218 -36.41 -11.54 5.43
CA THR A 218 -37.32 -12.60 5.00
C THR A 218 -38.16 -13.21 6.13
N ALA A 219 -38.08 -12.68 7.37
CA ALA A 219 -38.71 -13.28 8.56
C ALA A 219 -40.24 -13.43 8.48
N LYS A 220 -40.92 -12.61 7.67
CA LYS A 220 -42.37 -12.71 7.47
C LYS A 220 -42.80 -13.67 6.35
N ARG A 221 -41.84 -14.33 5.67
CA ARG A 221 -42.14 -15.30 4.60
C ARG A 221 -42.09 -16.73 5.17
N PRO A 222 -43.18 -17.50 5.08
CA PRO A 222 -43.24 -18.87 5.61
C PRO A 222 -42.21 -19.82 5.01
N ARG A 223 -41.87 -19.63 3.73
CA ARG A 223 -40.79 -20.30 3.02
C ARG A 223 -39.97 -19.27 2.28
N ALA A 224 -38.75 -19.03 2.75
CA ALA A 224 -37.82 -18.09 2.13
C ALA A 224 -36.72 -18.84 1.38
N ARG A 225 -36.18 -18.23 0.33
CA ARG A 225 -34.99 -18.71 -0.36
C ARG A 225 -33.94 -17.61 -0.35
N ILE A 226 -32.72 -17.95 0.07
CA ILE A 226 -31.57 -17.04 0.14
C ILE A 226 -30.47 -17.63 -0.75
N GLU A 227 -30.05 -16.87 -1.75
CA GLU A 227 -29.04 -17.30 -2.72
C GLU A 227 -27.73 -16.55 -2.49
N PHE A 228 -26.60 -17.27 -2.55
CA PHE A 228 -25.26 -16.70 -2.59
C PHE A 228 -24.53 -17.23 -3.83
N GLY A 229 -24.18 -16.32 -4.74
CA GLY A 229 -23.60 -16.64 -6.04
C GLY A 229 -22.80 -15.48 -6.61
N ALA A 230 -22.05 -15.73 -7.69
CA ALA A 230 -21.44 -14.68 -8.49
C ALA A 230 -22.40 -14.29 -9.62
N VAL A 231 -22.53 -12.98 -9.88
CA VAL A 231 -23.22 -12.48 -11.07
C VAL A 231 -22.18 -12.46 -12.19
N GLY A 232 -22.42 -13.23 -13.24
CA GLY A 232 -21.60 -13.24 -14.46
C GLY A 232 -21.85 -12.01 -15.32
#